data_AF-A0A3S1KPX3-F1
#
_entry.id   AF-A0A3S1KPX3-F1
#
_cell.length_a   1.000
_cell.length_b   1.000
_cell.length_c   1.000
_cell.angle_alpha   90.00
_cell.angle_beta   90.00
_cell.angle_gamma   90.00
#
_symmetry.space_group_name_H-M   'P 1'
#
loop_
_entity.id
_entity.type
_entity.pdbx_description
1 polymer ?
#
loop_
_entity_poly.entity_id
_entity_poly.type
_entity_poly.pdbx_seq_one_letter_code
_entity_poly.pdbx_strand_id
1 'polypeptide(L)'
;LGEAEAEFSGTAAANEAIRPPADALSRFARALDAEAGPARAPAGQSWLAKAFGRLTAMPAGVAWAAAAALLALVVVQSFERPGGKGSDFEIAGAEDDLAKLPFALVKFKPDAKMSDIAAFLSQNGLKIAGGPTADGVFHVTIPAGNAADYGKLIGLIAAQPFAEAVVQGRKPVDGG
;
A
#
# COMPACT_ATOMS: atom_id res chain seq x y z
N LEU A 1 -32.19 46.90 12.29
CA LEU A 1 -30.94 46.27 12.79
C LEU A 1 -30.91 46.19 14.32
N GLY A 2 -31.27 47.25 15.05
CA GLY A 2 -31.27 47.21 16.54
C GLY A 2 -32.29 46.28 17.21
N GLU A 3 -33.43 45.97 16.58
CA GLU A 3 -34.42 45.03 17.17
C GLU A 3 -33.96 43.57 17.10
N ALA A 4 -33.28 43.17 16.02
CA ALA A 4 -32.73 41.83 15.89
C ALA A 4 -31.57 41.60 16.88
N GLU A 5 -30.71 42.60 17.08
CA GLU A 5 -29.61 42.53 18.06
C GLU A 5 -30.13 42.42 19.51
N ALA A 6 -31.27 43.03 19.83
CA ALA A 6 -31.90 42.92 21.14
C ALA A 6 -32.48 41.51 21.41
N GLU A 7 -33.09 40.88 20.41
CA GLU A 7 -33.59 39.50 20.53
C GLU A 7 -32.46 38.46 20.66
N PHE A 8 -31.36 38.62 19.91
CA PHE A 8 -30.17 37.76 20.05
C PHE A 8 -29.50 37.94 21.42
N SER A 9 -29.41 39.18 21.93
CA SER A 9 -28.88 39.45 23.27
C SER A 9 -29.76 38.85 24.38
N GLY A 10 -31.09 38.91 24.23
CA GLY A 10 -32.02 38.31 25.19
C GLY A 10 -31.94 36.78 25.26
N THR A 11 -31.78 36.11 24.11
CA THR A 11 -31.64 34.65 24.05
C THR A 11 -30.27 34.17 24.53
N ALA A 12 -29.19 34.90 24.23
CA ALA A 12 -27.86 34.62 24.78
C ALA A 12 -27.82 34.77 26.30
N ALA A 13 -28.37 35.87 26.83
CA ALA A 13 -28.45 36.11 28.28
C ALA A 13 -29.30 35.05 29.01
N ALA A 14 -30.40 34.60 28.39
CA ALA A 14 -31.23 33.53 28.93
C ALA A 14 -30.50 32.18 28.96
N ASN A 15 -29.71 31.86 27.93
CA ASN A 15 -28.90 30.63 27.90
C ASN A 15 -27.72 30.67 28.87
N GLU A 16 -27.07 31.83 29.05
CA GLU A 16 -25.99 31.99 30.03
C GLU A 16 -26.48 31.94 31.49
N ALA A 17 -27.76 32.26 31.73
CA ALA A 17 -28.41 32.10 33.03
C ALA A 17 -28.67 30.62 33.40
N ILE A 18 -28.63 29.70 32.42
CA ILE A 18 -28.71 28.25 32.66
C ILE A 18 -27.35 27.78 33.19
N ARG A 19 -27.14 27.94 34.50
CA ARG A 19 -25.98 27.37 35.18
C ARG A 19 -26.33 26.00 35.71
N PRO A 20 -25.47 24.98 35.52
CA PRO A 20 -25.63 23.73 36.22
C PRO A 20 -25.60 24.00 37.73
N PRO A 21 -26.35 23.21 38.53
CA PRO A 21 -26.33 23.35 39.98
C PRO A 21 -24.89 23.18 40.48
N ALA A 22 -24.52 23.92 41.54
CA ALA A 22 -23.14 24.02 42.00
C ALA A 22 -22.50 22.66 42.36
N ASP A 23 -23.33 21.64 42.61
CA ASP A 23 -22.91 20.28 42.93
C ASP A 23 -22.97 19.31 41.74
N ALA A 24 -23.26 19.78 40.52
CA ALA A 24 -23.36 18.94 39.31
C ALA A 24 -22.08 18.16 39.04
N LEU A 25 -20.92 18.82 39.13
CA LEU A 25 -19.62 18.19 38.94
C LEU A 25 -19.33 17.16 40.04
N SER A 26 -19.70 17.47 41.29
CA SER A 26 -19.53 16.57 42.43
C SER A 26 -20.42 15.33 42.33
N ARG A 27 -21.67 15.49 41.88
CA ARG A 27 -22.60 14.38 41.62
C ARG A 27 -22.14 13.53 40.45
N PHE A 28 -21.66 14.15 39.38
CA PHE A 28 -21.10 13.46 38.23
C PHE A 28 -19.85 12.65 38.60
N ALA A 29 -18.92 13.25 39.35
CA ALA A 29 -17.74 12.55 39.86
C ALA A 29 -18.13 11.36 40.76
N ARG A 30 -19.11 11.54 41.65
CA ARG A 30 -19.60 10.46 42.50
C ARG A 30 -20.31 9.34 41.72
N ALA A 31 -21.01 9.69 40.64
CA ALA A 31 -21.61 8.71 39.74
C ALA A 31 -20.52 7.95 38.95
N LEU A 32 -19.48 8.66 38.48
CA LEU A 32 -18.32 8.04 37.83
C LEU A 32 -17.58 7.09 38.75
N ASP A 33 -17.32 7.48 40.00
CA ASP A 33 -16.65 6.62 40.98
C ASP A 33 -17.50 5.41 41.38
N ALA A 34 -18.84 5.54 41.37
CA ALA A 34 -19.75 4.42 41.63
C ALA A 34 -19.80 3.42 40.47
N GLU A 35 -19.67 3.89 39.23
CA GLU A 35 -19.64 3.07 38.01
C GLU A 35 -18.24 2.50 37.72
N ALA A 36 -17.19 3.19 38.16
CA ALA A 36 -15.81 2.74 38.10
C ALA A 36 -15.63 1.55 39.05
N GLY A 37 -16.00 0.36 38.58
CA GLY A 37 -15.75 -0.90 39.25
C GLY A 37 -14.29 -1.06 39.69
N PRO A 38 -13.96 -2.14 40.43
CA PRO A 38 -12.69 -2.27 41.12
C PRO A 38 -11.50 -1.96 40.20
N ALA A 39 -10.60 -1.10 40.68
CA ALA A 39 -9.41 -0.68 39.94
C ALA A 39 -8.72 -1.91 39.36
N ARG A 40 -8.58 -1.95 38.02
CA ARG A 40 -7.91 -3.06 37.33
C ARG A 40 -6.53 -3.24 37.94
N ALA A 41 -6.27 -4.44 38.46
CA ALA A 41 -4.93 -4.82 38.90
C ALA A 41 -3.94 -4.53 37.76
N PRO A 42 -2.74 -4.01 38.05
CA PRO A 42 -1.74 -3.77 37.01
C PRO A 42 -1.52 -5.10 36.28
N ALA A 43 -1.79 -5.10 34.97
CA ALA A 43 -1.58 -6.28 34.15
C ALA A 43 -0.11 -6.67 34.29
N GLY A 44 0.14 -7.92 34.71
CA GLY A 44 1.50 -8.44 34.84
C GLY A 44 2.28 -8.20 33.55
N GLN A 45 3.52 -7.72 33.67
CA GLN A 45 4.35 -7.34 32.54
C GLN A 45 4.37 -8.46 31.50
N SER A 46 3.79 -8.20 30.33
CA SER A 46 3.74 -9.19 29.27
C SER A 46 5.16 -9.55 28.82
N TRP A 47 5.38 -10.81 28.45
CA TRP A 47 6.68 -11.27 27.95
C TRP A 47 7.17 -10.44 26.76
N LEU A 48 6.24 -9.97 25.92
CA LEU A 48 6.47 -9.02 24.82
C LEU A 48 6.99 -7.67 25.31
N ALA A 49 6.37 -7.08 26.35
CA ALA A 49 6.85 -5.83 26.94
C ALA A 49 8.26 -5.99 27.53
N LYS A 50 8.57 -7.17 28.09
CA LYS A 50 9.91 -7.49 28.62
C LYS A 50 10.94 -7.66 27.52
N ALA A 51 10.56 -8.25 26.38
CA ALA A 51 11.42 -8.38 25.21
C ALA A 51 11.68 -7.01 24.54
N PHE A 52 10.65 -6.19 24.38
CA PHE A 52 10.78 -4.82 23.86
C PHE A 52 11.64 -3.93 24.77
N GLY A 53 11.46 -4.02 26.09
CA GLY A 53 12.27 -3.28 27.05
C GLY A 53 13.77 -3.62 26.98
N ARG A 54 14.12 -4.89 26.69
CA ARG A 54 15.51 -5.30 26.47
C ARG A 54 16.08 -4.76 25.16
N LEU A 55 15.24 -4.66 24.12
CA LEU A 55 15.62 -4.08 22.84
C LEU A 55 15.93 -2.58 22.98
N THR A 56 15.11 -1.84 23.73
CA THR A 56 15.28 -0.40 23.96
C THR A 56 16.38 -0.05 24.96
N ALA A 57 16.77 -1.01 25.81
CA ALA A 57 17.84 -0.83 26.79
C ALA A 57 19.25 -1.11 26.24
N MET A 58 19.40 -1.38 24.94
CA MET A 58 20.70 -1.64 24.34
C MET A 58 21.56 -0.36 24.27
N PRO A 59 22.88 -0.43 24.57
CA PRO A 59 23.79 0.69 24.40
C PRO A 59 23.78 1.19 22.95
N ALA A 60 23.79 2.51 22.75
CA ALA A 60 23.67 3.12 21.43
C ALA A 60 24.69 2.58 20.41
N GLY A 61 25.92 2.27 20.83
CA GLY A 61 26.94 1.68 19.95
C GLY A 61 26.58 0.29 19.42
N VAL A 62 25.95 -0.56 20.25
CA VAL A 62 25.49 -1.90 19.84
C VAL A 62 24.28 -1.79 18.92
N ALA A 63 23.37 -0.84 19.20
CA ALA A 63 22.22 -0.58 18.33
C ALA A 63 22.65 -0.14 16.93
N TRP A 64 23.62 0.78 16.82
CA TRP A 64 24.15 1.22 15.53
C TRP A 64 24.93 0.12 14.80
N ALA A 65 25.71 -0.70 15.51
CA ALA A 65 26.40 -1.84 14.91
C ALA A 65 25.41 -2.89 14.36
N ALA A 66 24.35 -3.21 15.12
CA ALA A 66 23.30 -4.11 14.68
C ALA A 66 22.52 -3.55 13.47
N ALA A 67 22.21 -2.25 13.48
CA ALA A 67 21.57 -1.57 12.36
C ALA A 67 22.44 -1.61 11.09
N ALA A 68 23.74 -1.34 11.22
CA ALA A 68 24.69 -1.42 10.11
C ALA A 68 24.82 -2.85 9.56
N ALA A 69 24.86 -3.86 10.45
CA ALA A 69 24.92 -5.26 10.05
C ALA A 69 23.65 -5.70 9.30
N LEU A 70 22.47 -5.31 9.79
CA LEU A 70 21.20 -5.57 9.10
C LEU A 70 21.14 -4.86 7.74
N LEU A 71 21.61 -3.62 7.67
CA LEU A 71 21.68 -2.87 6.42
C LEU A 71 22.61 -3.55 5.41
N ALA A 72 23.79 -3.98 5.84
CA ALA A 72 24.73 -4.73 5.01
C ALA A 72 24.11 -6.04 4.49
N LEU A 73 23.35 -6.74 5.34
CA LEU A 73 22.68 -7.98 4.96
C LEU A 73 21.57 -7.75 3.91
N VAL A 74 20.82 -6.65 4.01
CA VAL A 74 19.86 -6.22 2.98
C VAL A 74 20.58 -5.88 1.66
N VAL A 75 21.72 -5.21 1.74
CA VAL A 75 22.52 -4.85 0.55
C VAL A 75 23.05 -6.11 -0.14
N VAL A 76 23.60 -7.08 0.60
CA VAL A 76 24.10 -8.35 0.03
C VAL A 76 22.97 -9.16 -0.60
N GLN A 77 21.83 -9.28 0.07
CA GLN A 77 20.65 -9.95 -0.50
C GLN A 77 20.09 -9.26 -1.75
N SER A 78 20.36 -7.97 -1.94
CA SER A 78 19.97 -7.24 -3.14
C SER A 78 20.84 -7.58 -4.36
N PHE A 79 22.07 -8.05 -4.14
CA PHE A 79 22.97 -8.48 -5.23
C PHE A 79 22.79 -9.95 -5.61
N GLU A 80 22.42 -10.81 -4.67
CA GLU A 80 22.24 -12.26 -4.91
C GLU A 80 20.87 -12.63 -5.52
N ARG A 81 19.92 -11.69 -5.57
CA ARG A 81 18.66 -11.84 -6.32
C ARG A 81 18.68 -10.98 -7.59
N PRO A 82 19.08 -11.51 -8.76
CA PRO A 82 18.81 -10.86 -10.03
C PRO A 82 17.34 -11.11 -10.38
N GLY A 83 16.43 -10.38 -9.74
CA GLY A 83 14.99 -10.47 -10.01
C GLY A 83 14.15 -9.87 -8.89
N GLY A 84 13.63 -8.66 -9.12
CA GLY A 84 12.55 -8.09 -8.31
C GLY A 84 12.99 -7.09 -7.24
N LYS A 85 13.50 -5.93 -7.67
CA LYS A 85 13.31 -4.67 -6.93
C LYS A 85 13.34 -3.46 -7.86
N GLY A 86 12.44 -3.50 -8.84
CA GLY A 86 11.74 -2.27 -9.20
C GLY A 86 10.79 -1.92 -8.06
N SER A 87 10.61 -0.64 -7.83
CA SER A 87 9.68 -0.06 -6.87
C SER A 87 8.23 -0.42 -7.21
N ASP A 88 7.78 -1.63 -6.88
CA ASP A 88 6.36 -2.03 -6.97
C ASP A 88 5.64 -1.64 -5.67
N PHE A 89 5.64 -0.33 -5.38
CA PHE A 89 4.59 0.26 -4.56
C PHE A 89 3.58 0.86 -5.53
N GLU A 90 2.55 0.09 -5.86
CA GLU A 90 1.41 0.58 -6.61
C GLU A 90 0.54 1.39 -5.63
N ILE A 91 0.68 2.71 -5.69
CA ILE A 91 -0.23 3.65 -5.05
C ILE A 91 -1.58 3.46 -5.75
N ALA A 92 -2.64 3.13 -5.01
CA ALA A 92 -4.00 3.10 -5.56
C ALA A 92 -4.31 4.46 -6.21
N GLY A 93 -4.20 4.53 -7.54
CA GLY A 93 -4.22 5.77 -8.33
C GLY A 93 -3.18 5.87 -9.46
N ALA A 94 -2.10 5.07 -9.43
CA ALA A 94 -1.10 5.01 -10.52
C ALA A 94 -1.53 4.12 -11.71
N GLU A 95 -2.66 3.43 -11.58
CA GLU A 95 -3.24 2.58 -12.62
C GLU A 95 -3.50 3.37 -13.91
N ASP A 96 -3.68 4.69 -13.82
CA ASP A 96 -3.96 5.58 -14.96
C ASP A 96 -2.76 5.73 -15.92
N ASP A 97 -1.52 5.54 -15.47
CA ASP A 97 -0.33 5.63 -16.35
C ASP A 97 -0.01 4.27 -17.01
N LEU A 98 -0.17 3.15 -16.29
CA LEU A 98 -0.10 1.82 -16.90
C LEU A 98 -1.26 1.59 -17.88
N ALA A 99 -2.44 2.12 -17.56
CA ALA A 99 -3.60 2.15 -18.44
C ALA A 99 -3.48 3.12 -19.61
N LYS A 100 -2.37 3.85 -19.80
CA LYS A 100 -2.05 4.60 -21.04
C LYS A 100 -0.98 3.91 -21.89
N LEU A 101 -0.22 2.97 -21.31
CA LEU A 101 0.84 2.26 -22.02
C LEU A 101 0.27 1.27 -23.06
N PRO A 102 1.06 0.97 -24.11
CA PRO A 102 0.76 -0.13 -25.00
C PRO A 102 0.72 -1.45 -24.25
N PHE A 103 -0.16 -2.35 -24.66
CA PHE A 103 -0.30 -3.64 -23.98
C PHE A 103 -0.72 -4.76 -24.92
N ALA A 104 -0.60 -5.99 -24.43
CA ALA A 104 -1.12 -7.20 -25.06
C ALA A 104 -1.85 -8.06 -24.05
N LEU A 105 -2.82 -8.83 -24.54
CA LEU A 105 -3.46 -9.89 -23.78
C LEU A 105 -2.78 -11.20 -24.15
N VAL A 106 -2.19 -11.85 -23.15
CA VAL A 106 -1.42 -13.07 -23.34
C VAL A 106 -2.04 -14.19 -22.53
N LYS A 107 -2.40 -15.28 -23.20
CA LYS A 107 -2.75 -16.53 -22.54
C LYS A 107 -1.54 -17.43 -22.55
N PHE A 108 -1.08 -17.81 -21.37
CA PHE A 108 0.01 -18.78 -21.22
C PHE A 108 -0.58 -20.18 -21.14
N LYS A 109 0.19 -21.17 -21.60
CA LYS A 109 -0.20 -22.57 -21.45
C LYS A 109 -0.24 -22.95 -19.96
N PRO A 110 -1.17 -23.83 -19.54
CA PRO A 110 -1.32 -24.20 -18.14
C PRO A 110 -0.12 -24.97 -17.56
N ASP A 111 0.68 -25.61 -18.41
CA ASP A 111 1.91 -26.33 -18.05
C ASP A 111 3.18 -25.44 -18.11
N ALA A 112 3.03 -24.17 -18.49
CA ALA A 112 4.14 -23.24 -18.54
C ALA A 112 4.67 -22.91 -17.14
N LYS A 113 5.99 -22.97 -16.98
CA LYS A 113 6.62 -22.60 -15.72
C LYS A 113 6.65 -21.08 -15.57
N MET A 114 6.15 -20.61 -14.43
CA MET A 114 6.16 -19.18 -14.11
C MET A 114 7.58 -18.59 -14.06
N SER A 115 8.59 -19.40 -13.71
CA SER A 115 10.01 -18.98 -13.75
C SER A 115 10.45 -18.57 -15.15
N ASP A 116 10.04 -19.32 -16.16
CA ASP A 116 10.47 -19.14 -17.54
C ASP A 116 9.74 -17.94 -18.16
N ILE A 117 8.45 -17.79 -17.84
CA ILE A 117 7.66 -16.61 -18.17
C ILE A 117 8.28 -15.36 -17.55
N ALA A 118 8.54 -15.37 -16.24
CA ALA A 118 9.10 -14.21 -15.54
C ALA A 118 10.49 -13.82 -16.07
N ALA A 119 11.34 -14.82 -16.35
CA ALA A 119 12.66 -14.58 -16.93
C ALA A 119 12.55 -13.92 -18.31
N PHE A 120 11.69 -14.45 -19.18
CA PHE A 120 11.46 -13.86 -20.50
C PHE A 120 10.90 -12.43 -20.42
N LEU A 121 9.90 -12.20 -19.58
CA LEU A 121 9.30 -10.87 -19.41
C LEU A 121 10.36 -9.86 -18.92
N SER A 122 11.15 -10.25 -17.92
CA SER A 122 12.23 -9.40 -17.39
C SER A 122 13.32 -9.11 -18.42
N GLN A 123 13.71 -10.09 -19.24
CA GLN A 123 14.72 -9.90 -20.30
C GLN A 123 14.26 -8.93 -21.39
N ASN A 124 12.96 -8.88 -21.67
CA ASN A 124 12.38 -8.03 -22.71
C ASN A 124 11.73 -6.74 -22.15
N GLY A 125 11.89 -6.46 -20.85
CA GLY A 125 11.31 -5.28 -20.19
C GLY A 125 9.79 -5.28 -20.10
N LEU A 126 9.15 -6.42 -20.31
CA LEU A 126 7.69 -6.59 -20.26
C LEU A 126 7.24 -6.73 -18.80
N LYS A 127 6.05 -6.22 -18.47
CA LYS A 127 5.48 -6.35 -17.12
C LYS A 127 4.03 -6.82 -17.17
N ILE A 128 3.61 -7.59 -16.17
CA ILE A 128 2.21 -7.96 -16.00
C ILE A 128 1.52 -6.82 -15.25
N ALA A 129 0.61 -6.13 -15.91
CA ALA A 129 -0.24 -5.10 -15.29
C ALA A 129 -1.53 -5.67 -14.68
N GLY A 130 -1.89 -6.90 -15.00
CA GLY A 130 -3.07 -7.55 -14.40
C GLY A 130 -3.34 -8.96 -14.92
N GLY A 131 -4.31 -9.63 -14.31
CA GLY A 131 -4.69 -11.02 -14.59
C GLY A 131 -4.16 -12.01 -13.53
N PRO A 132 -4.41 -13.32 -13.68
CA PRO A 132 -5.18 -13.95 -14.75
C PRO A 132 -6.68 -13.67 -14.63
N THR A 133 -7.35 -13.44 -15.76
CA THR A 133 -8.82 -13.49 -15.80
C THR A 133 -9.32 -14.91 -15.52
N ALA A 134 -10.64 -15.09 -15.38
CA ALA A 134 -11.24 -16.42 -15.26
C ALA A 134 -10.83 -17.38 -16.40
N ASP A 135 -10.49 -16.83 -17.58
CA ASP A 135 -10.05 -17.57 -18.77
C ASP A 135 -8.52 -17.74 -18.86
N GLY A 136 -7.77 -17.33 -17.83
CA GLY A 136 -6.31 -17.46 -17.77
C GLY A 136 -5.54 -16.43 -18.60
N VAL A 137 -6.15 -15.29 -18.92
CA VAL A 137 -5.53 -14.24 -19.74
C VAL A 137 -4.85 -13.19 -18.86
N PHE A 138 -3.63 -12.83 -19.22
CA PHE A 138 -2.82 -11.82 -18.55
C PHE A 138 -2.76 -10.54 -19.38
N HIS A 139 -2.77 -9.41 -18.69
CA HIS A 139 -2.54 -8.10 -19.25
C HIS A 139 -1.05 -7.77 -19.12
N VAL A 140 -0.33 -7.77 -20.25
CA VAL A 140 1.12 -7.51 -20.30
C VAL A 140 1.37 -6.15 -20.94
N THR A 141 2.01 -5.24 -20.21
CA THR A 141 2.44 -3.95 -20.74
C THR A 141 3.69 -4.11 -21.60
N ILE A 142 3.71 -3.37 -22.70
CA ILE A 142 4.75 -3.42 -23.72
C ILE A 142 5.41 -2.03 -23.78
N PRO A 143 6.68 -1.89 -23.37
CA PRO A 143 7.40 -0.62 -23.38
C PRO A 143 7.88 -0.27 -24.80
N ALA A 144 6.94 -0.09 -25.72
CA ALA A 144 7.24 0.27 -27.11
C ALA A 144 6.87 1.74 -27.37
N GLY A 145 7.81 2.51 -27.94
CA GLY A 145 7.57 3.91 -28.32
C GLY A 145 6.96 4.10 -29.71
N ASN A 146 6.93 3.05 -30.55
CA ASN A 146 6.39 3.09 -31.91
C ASN A 146 5.78 1.72 -32.30
N ALA A 147 4.97 1.69 -33.36
CA ALA A 147 4.27 0.48 -33.78
C ALA A 147 5.20 -0.66 -34.22
N ALA A 148 6.39 -0.36 -34.75
CA ALA A 148 7.34 -1.36 -35.21
C ALA A 148 7.93 -2.15 -34.04
N ASP A 149 8.34 -1.47 -32.98
CA ASP A 149 8.90 -2.10 -31.78
C ASP A 149 7.83 -2.86 -31.00
N TYR A 150 6.59 -2.35 -30.98
CA TYR A 150 5.45 -3.09 -30.46
C TYR A 150 5.25 -4.41 -31.23
N GLY A 151 5.25 -4.37 -32.56
CA GLY A 151 5.09 -5.55 -33.41
C GLY A 151 6.19 -6.59 -33.19
N LYS A 152 7.46 -6.15 -33.02
CA LYS A 152 8.58 -7.04 -32.69
C LYS A 152 8.37 -7.74 -31.35
N LEU A 153 8.01 -7.01 -30.30
CA LEU A 153 7.80 -7.57 -28.96
C LEU A 153 6.63 -8.55 -28.92
N ILE A 154 5.53 -8.24 -29.63
CA ILE A 154 4.41 -9.17 -29.81
C ILE A 154 4.87 -10.45 -30.51
N GLY A 155 5.66 -10.33 -31.59
CA GLY A 155 6.22 -11.47 -32.30
C GLY A 155 7.11 -12.34 -31.41
N LEU A 156 7.91 -11.70 -30.55
CA LEU A 156 8.77 -12.40 -29.58
C LEU A 156 7.95 -13.18 -28.54
N ILE A 157 6.86 -12.60 -28.03
CA ILE A 157 5.95 -13.28 -27.09
C ILE A 157 5.27 -14.47 -27.80
N ALA A 158 4.75 -14.26 -29.02
CA ALA A 158 4.05 -15.28 -29.78
C ALA A 158 4.95 -16.45 -30.20
N ALA A 159 6.25 -16.22 -30.35
CA ALA A 159 7.23 -17.25 -30.65
C ALA A 159 7.60 -18.12 -29.43
N GLN A 160 7.18 -17.73 -28.21
CA GLN A 160 7.53 -18.49 -27.01
C GLN A 160 6.75 -19.80 -26.91
N PRO A 161 7.40 -20.90 -26.50
CA PRO A 161 6.74 -22.20 -26.38
C PRO A 161 5.66 -22.22 -25.29
N PHE A 162 5.72 -21.29 -24.34
CA PHE A 162 4.75 -21.13 -23.25
C PHE A 162 3.56 -20.22 -23.59
N ALA A 163 3.57 -19.53 -24.74
CA ALA A 163 2.43 -18.74 -25.19
C ALA A 163 1.40 -19.66 -25.87
N GLU A 164 0.15 -19.60 -25.43
CA GLU A 164 -0.99 -20.26 -26.08
C GLU A 164 -1.64 -19.32 -27.09
N ALA A 165 -1.89 -18.08 -26.68
CA ALA A 165 -2.47 -17.05 -27.53
C ALA A 165 -1.93 -15.66 -27.15
N VAL A 166 -1.75 -14.82 -28.16
CA VAL A 166 -1.35 -13.42 -27.99
C VAL A 166 -2.31 -12.56 -28.80
N VAL A 167 -3.03 -11.68 -28.13
CA VAL A 167 -3.92 -10.71 -28.75
C VAL A 167 -3.32 -9.33 -28.56
N GLN A 168 -3.15 -8.61 -29.67
CA GLN A 168 -2.69 -7.23 -29.65
C GLN A 168 -3.73 -6.37 -28.93
N GLY A 169 -3.30 -5.67 -27.89
CA GLY A 169 -4.09 -4.66 -27.20
C GLY A 169 -3.87 -3.29 -27.84
N ARG A 170 -3.84 -2.26 -27.00
CA ARG A 170 -3.53 -0.91 -27.46
C ARG A 170 -2.10 -0.83 -27.98
N LYS A 171 -1.94 -0.25 -29.16
CA LYS A 171 -0.65 0.08 -29.77
C LYS A 171 -0.15 1.44 -29.26
N PRO A 172 1.16 1.70 -29.27
CA PRO A 172 1.66 3.06 -29.07
C PRO A 172 1.07 3.98 -30.13
N VAL A 173 0.76 5.20 -29.73
CA VAL A 173 0.49 6.27 -30.69
C VAL A 173 1.80 6.54 -31.42
N ASP A 174 1.83 6.39 -32.74
CA ASP A 174 2.98 6.81 -33.52
C ASP A 174 3.17 8.30 -33.25
N GLY A 175 4.31 8.66 -32.65
CA GLY A 175 4.61 10.04 -32.31
C GLY A 175 4.51 10.92 -33.56
N GLY A 176 3.64 11.93 -33.51
CA GLY A 176 3.62 13.04 -34.46
C GLY A 176 4.77 14.00 -34.24
#